data_AF-A0A097EME9-F1
#
_entry.id   AF-A0A097EME9-F1
#
_cell.length_a   1.000
_cell.length_b   1.000
_cell.length_c   1.000
_cell.angle_alpha   90.00
_cell.angle_beta   90.00
_cell.angle_gamma   90.00
#
_symmetry.space_group_name_H-M   'P 1'
#
loop_
_entity.id
_entity.type
_entity.pdbx_description
1 polymer ?
#
loop_
_entity_poly.entity_id
_entity_poly.type
_entity_poly.pdbx_seq_one_letter_code
_entity_poly.pdbx_strand_id
1 'polypeptide(L)'
;MTRTFQNILYIFVIVITFAACQKAFSADKNIEPKGMFLPSENFKETSSISKDEVRLDKLEQGDNISNNLGKISVIGHQTADKTQSQLCKDNLKVATEIAAQNGISKLKYKCMPLEHNNVGLSSFAFRDE
;
A
#
# COMPACT_ATOMS: atom_id res chain seq x y z
N MET A 1 51.64 -17.80 -14.97
CA MET A 1 50.29 -18.10 -14.43
C MET A 1 49.61 -19.01 -15.43
N THR A 2 49.22 -20.24 -15.07
CA THR A 2 48.67 -21.23 -16.01
C THR A 2 47.24 -20.84 -16.44
N ARG A 3 46.86 -21.07 -17.70
CA ARG A 3 45.53 -20.78 -18.26
C ARG A 3 44.38 -21.26 -17.37
N THR A 4 44.57 -22.38 -16.68
CA THR A 4 43.63 -22.96 -15.72
C THR A 4 43.37 -22.05 -14.51
N PHE A 5 44.42 -21.43 -13.96
CA PHE A 5 44.29 -20.50 -12.83
C PHE A 5 43.53 -19.24 -13.25
N GLN A 6 43.79 -18.75 -14.46
CA GLN A 6 43.10 -17.59 -15.03
C GLN A 6 41.61 -17.89 -15.27
N ASN A 7 41.28 -19.07 -15.79
CA ASN A 7 39.89 -19.50 -16.01
C ASN A 7 39.12 -19.64 -14.69
N ILE A 8 39.73 -20.21 -13.65
CA ILE A 8 39.12 -20.33 -12.31
C ILE A 8 38.82 -18.94 -11.74
N LEU A 9 39.76 -18.01 -11.90
CA LEU A 9 39.61 -16.64 -11.41
C LEU A 9 38.47 -15.90 -12.12
N TYR A 10 38.33 -16.08 -13.44
CA TYR A 10 37.20 -15.52 -14.19
C TYR A 10 35.86 -16.10 -13.77
N ILE A 11 35.77 -17.42 -13.59
CA ILE A 11 34.53 -18.07 -13.10
C ILE A 11 34.15 -17.52 -11.73
N PHE A 12 35.13 -17.37 -10.83
CA PHE A 12 34.89 -16.83 -9.50
C PHE A 12 34.35 -15.39 -9.53
N VAL A 13 34.95 -14.53 -10.35
CA VAL A 13 34.46 -13.15 -10.55
C VAL A 13 33.04 -13.16 -11.10
N ILE A 14 32.74 -13.97 -12.11
CA ILE A 14 31.40 -14.08 -12.71
C ILE A 14 30.36 -14.51 -11.66
N VAL A 15 30.67 -15.52 -10.85
CA VAL A 15 29.74 -16.00 -9.80
C VAL A 15 29.49 -14.93 -8.75
N ILE A 16 30.54 -14.22 -8.30
CA ILE A 16 30.38 -13.13 -7.32
C ILE A 16 29.56 -11.99 -7.89
N THR A 17 29.87 -11.55 -9.10
CA THR A 17 29.12 -10.47 -9.76
C THR A 17 27.67 -10.87 -9.96
N PHE A 18 27.40 -12.12 -10.38
CA PHE A 18 26.03 -12.61 -10.55
C PHE A 18 25.26 -12.65 -9.22
N ALA A 19 25.89 -13.12 -8.13
CA ALA A 19 25.27 -13.12 -6.80
C ALA A 19 24.99 -11.69 -6.29
N ALA A 20 25.93 -10.76 -6.52
CA ALA A 20 25.75 -9.35 -6.16
C ALA A 20 24.61 -8.70 -6.96
N CYS A 21 24.52 -8.96 -8.26
CA CYS A 21 23.42 -8.51 -9.11
C CYS A 21 22.08 -9.10 -8.65
N GLN A 22 22.01 -10.40 -8.36
CA GLN A 22 20.79 -11.00 -7.82
C GLN A 22 20.35 -10.34 -6.52
N LYS A 23 21.27 -10.04 -5.61
CA LYS A 23 20.95 -9.35 -4.35
C LYS A 23 20.52 -7.90 -4.56
N ALA A 24 21.18 -7.17 -5.48
CA ALA A 24 20.88 -5.76 -5.75
C ALA A 24 19.58 -5.57 -6.55
N PHE A 25 19.25 -6.50 -7.43
CA PHE A 25 18.09 -6.44 -8.32
C PHE A 25 16.94 -7.38 -7.93
N SER A 26 17.05 -8.09 -6.81
CA SER A 26 15.89 -8.76 -6.22
C SER A 26 14.86 -7.69 -5.89
N ALA A 27 13.77 -7.65 -6.67
CA ALA A 27 12.65 -6.77 -6.42
C ALA A 27 12.21 -6.93 -4.96
N ASP A 28 12.05 -5.81 -4.27
CA ASP A 28 11.66 -5.80 -2.87
C ASP A 28 10.33 -6.55 -2.74
N LYS A 29 10.36 -7.77 -2.18
CA LYS A 29 9.17 -8.65 -2.17
C LYS A 29 8.08 -8.14 -1.23
N ASN A 30 8.40 -7.14 -0.42
CA ASN A 30 7.50 -6.50 0.54
C ASN A 30 7.28 -5.04 0.16
N ILE A 31 6.78 -4.78 -1.06
CA ILE A 31 6.29 -3.44 -1.40
C ILE A 31 5.09 -3.14 -0.50
N GLU A 32 5.30 -2.33 0.53
CA GLU A 32 4.22 -1.81 1.36
C GLU A 32 3.28 -0.95 0.50
N PRO A 33 1.95 -1.09 0.65
CA PRO A 33 1.01 -0.26 -0.07
C PRO A 33 1.23 1.22 0.25
N LYS A 34 1.21 2.07 -0.78
CA LYS A 34 1.31 3.51 -0.58
C LYS A 34 -0.08 4.13 -0.63
N GLY A 35 -0.36 5.00 0.34
CA GLY A 35 -1.62 5.71 0.46
C GLY A 35 -1.46 7.22 0.50
N MET A 36 -2.51 7.94 0.11
CA MET A 36 -2.57 9.39 0.18
C MET A 36 -3.94 9.84 0.67
N PHE A 37 -3.96 10.85 1.54
CA PHE A 37 -5.18 11.55 1.94
C PHE A 37 -5.36 12.81 1.08
N LEU A 38 -6.57 12.97 0.55
CA LEU A 38 -7.01 14.09 -0.27
C LEU A 38 -8.13 14.80 0.51
N PRO A 39 -7.80 15.85 1.30
CA PRO A 39 -8.79 16.56 2.10
C PRO A 39 -9.83 17.27 1.22
N SER A 40 -11.07 17.34 1.69
CA SER A 40 -12.08 18.21 1.08
C SER A 40 -11.93 19.65 1.58
N GLU A 41 -12.63 20.61 0.97
CA GLU A 41 -12.60 22.02 1.39
C GLU A 41 -13.06 22.21 2.85
N ASN A 42 -13.89 21.30 3.36
CA ASN A 42 -14.43 21.32 4.71
C ASN A 42 -13.51 20.63 5.74
N PHE A 43 -12.34 20.12 5.31
CA PHE A 43 -11.41 19.46 6.21
C PHE A 43 -10.73 20.47 7.13
N LYS A 44 -10.84 20.21 8.42
CA LYS A 44 -10.03 20.87 9.44
C LYS A 44 -9.18 19.81 10.13
N GLU A 45 -7.88 20.07 10.17
CA GLU A 45 -6.91 19.23 10.86
C GLU A 45 -7.24 19.16 12.36
N THR A 46 -7.18 17.96 12.92
CA THR A 46 -7.46 17.70 14.34
C THR A 46 -6.37 16.81 14.92
N SER A 47 -6.41 16.62 16.23
CA SER A 47 -5.57 15.61 16.88
C SER A 47 -5.81 14.23 16.26
N SER A 48 -4.73 13.47 16.15
CA SER A 48 -4.77 12.07 15.78
C SER A 48 -5.57 11.27 16.81
N ILE A 49 -6.27 10.24 16.35
CA ILE A 49 -7.02 9.29 17.19
C ILE A 49 -6.36 7.91 17.17
N SER A 50 -6.81 6.98 18.01
CA SER A 50 -6.36 5.59 17.92
C SER A 50 -6.85 4.93 16.62
N LYS A 51 -6.05 4.01 16.06
CA LYS A 51 -6.45 3.21 14.89
C LYS A 51 -7.70 2.37 15.17
N ASP A 52 -7.88 1.94 16.41
CA ASP A 52 -9.01 1.11 16.84
C ASP A 52 -10.32 1.90 16.93
N GLU A 53 -10.24 3.24 16.95
CA GLU A 53 -11.41 4.12 16.93
C GLU A 53 -11.93 4.37 15.51
N VAL A 54 -11.18 3.98 14.48
CA VAL A 54 -11.56 4.15 13.08
C VAL A 54 -12.52 3.03 12.67
N ARG A 55 -13.79 3.38 12.45
CA ARG A 55 -14.82 2.49 11.93
C ARG A 55 -14.68 2.28 10.43
N LEU A 56 -14.75 1.02 9.99
CA LEU A 56 -14.58 0.63 8.60
C LEU A 56 -15.90 0.06 8.04
N ASP A 57 -16.57 0.85 7.22
CA ASP A 57 -17.80 0.45 6.54
C ASP A 57 -17.52 0.19 5.05
N LYS A 58 -18.11 -0.87 4.48
CA LYS A 58 -18.08 -1.04 3.02
C LYS A 58 -18.96 0.02 2.39
N LEU A 59 -18.48 0.62 1.30
CA LEU A 59 -19.25 1.57 0.52
C LEU A 59 -20.29 0.83 -0.33
N GLU A 60 -21.56 1.10 -0.07
CA GLU A 60 -22.70 0.52 -0.78
C GLU A 60 -23.27 1.47 -1.84
N GLN A 61 -23.99 0.90 -2.81
CA GLN A 61 -24.65 1.69 -3.84
C GLN A 61 -25.83 2.46 -3.21
N GLY A 62 -25.71 3.79 -3.15
CA GLY A 62 -26.70 4.68 -2.50
C GLY A 62 -26.21 5.33 -1.21
N ASP A 63 -25.00 4.99 -0.75
CA ASP A 63 -24.38 5.70 0.37
C ASP A 63 -24.24 7.19 0.08
N ASN A 64 -24.74 8.03 0.98
CA ASN A 64 -24.48 9.46 0.91
C ASN A 64 -23.01 9.73 1.29
N ILE A 65 -22.26 10.29 0.33
CA ILE A 65 -20.86 10.68 0.50
C ILE A 65 -20.67 12.21 0.44
N SER A 66 -21.74 13.02 0.40
CA SER A 66 -21.63 14.48 0.23
C SER A 66 -20.89 15.17 1.36
N ASN A 67 -21.07 14.69 2.60
CA ASN A 67 -20.45 15.25 3.81
C ASN A 67 -19.09 14.63 4.14
N ASN A 68 -18.36 14.10 3.14
CA ASN A 68 -17.04 13.56 3.41
C ASN A 68 -16.02 14.67 3.67
N LEU A 69 -15.09 14.39 4.58
CA LEU A 69 -13.97 15.25 4.95
C LEU A 69 -12.76 15.09 4.01
N GLY A 70 -12.88 14.21 3.02
CA GLY A 70 -11.82 13.90 2.10
C GLY A 70 -11.86 12.43 1.66
N LYS A 71 -10.90 12.09 0.81
CA LYS A 71 -10.76 10.77 0.22
C LYS A 71 -9.38 10.21 0.55
N ILE A 72 -9.30 8.95 0.94
CA ILE A 72 -8.04 8.22 1.03
C ILE A 72 -7.96 7.25 -0.15
N SER A 73 -6.85 7.31 -0.88
CA SER A 73 -6.56 6.36 -1.96
C SER A 73 -5.29 5.59 -1.63
N VAL A 74 -5.38 4.26 -1.68
CA VAL A 74 -4.24 3.37 -1.43
C VAL A 74 -4.10 2.40 -2.59
N ILE A 75 -2.89 2.16 -3.05
CA ILE A 75 -2.61 1.19 -4.10
C ILE A 75 -1.66 0.14 -3.55
N GLY A 76 -2.10 -1.12 -3.64
CA GLY A 76 -1.31 -2.29 -3.30
C GLY A 76 -0.88 -2.99 -4.57
N HIS A 77 0.42 -3.18 -4.74
CA HIS A 77 0.97 -3.90 -5.88
C HIS A 77 0.96 -5.41 -5.62
N GLN A 78 0.52 -6.20 -6.59
CA GLN A 78 0.55 -7.65 -6.42
C GLN A 78 1.99 -8.16 -6.47
N THR A 79 2.40 -8.83 -5.40
CA THR A 79 3.58 -9.70 -5.37
C THR A 79 3.13 -11.15 -5.53
N ALA A 80 4.03 -12.04 -5.94
CA ALA A 80 3.72 -13.44 -6.28
C ALA A 80 2.94 -14.20 -5.18
N ASP A 81 3.03 -13.74 -3.93
CA ASP A 81 2.52 -14.44 -2.75
C ASP A 81 1.20 -13.86 -2.19
N LYS A 82 0.67 -12.76 -2.76
CA LYS A 82 -0.52 -12.08 -2.22
C LYS A 82 -1.75 -12.21 -3.12
N THR A 83 -2.86 -12.64 -2.51
CA THR A 83 -4.18 -12.63 -3.17
C THR A 83 -4.77 -11.22 -3.20
N GLN A 84 -5.71 -10.95 -4.10
CA GLN A 84 -6.42 -9.66 -4.16
C GLN A 84 -7.13 -9.31 -2.85
N SER A 85 -7.68 -10.31 -2.16
CA SER A 85 -8.30 -10.11 -0.84
C SER A 85 -7.28 -9.68 0.21
N GLN A 86 -6.08 -10.28 0.19
CA GLN A 86 -5.01 -9.88 1.08
C GLN A 86 -4.51 -8.46 0.78
N LEU A 87 -4.37 -8.11 -0.51
CA LEU A 87 -4.00 -6.74 -0.91
C LEU A 87 -5.03 -5.71 -0.47
N CYS A 88 -6.33 -6.01 -0.59
CA CYS A 88 -7.39 -5.14 -0.08
C CYS A 88 -7.30 -4.94 1.44
N LYS A 89 -7.00 -6.00 2.21
CA LYS A 89 -6.80 -5.90 3.66
C LYS A 89 -5.57 -5.08 4.02
N ASP A 90 -4.47 -5.25 3.30
CA ASP A 90 -3.24 -4.48 3.54
C ASP A 90 -3.45 -3.00 3.19
N ASN A 91 -4.15 -2.71 2.09
CA ASN A 91 -4.54 -1.35 1.72
C ASN A 91 -5.47 -0.71 2.77
N LEU A 92 -6.39 -1.50 3.34
CA LEU A 92 -7.28 -1.04 4.41
C LEU A 92 -6.50 -0.63 5.65
N LYS A 93 -5.48 -1.41 6.05
CA LYS A 93 -4.63 -1.04 7.18
C LYS A 93 -3.97 0.31 6.95
N VAL A 94 -3.34 0.51 5.80
CA VAL A 94 -2.72 1.80 5.47
C VAL A 94 -3.74 2.94 5.45
N ALA A 95 -4.95 2.71 4.91
CA ALA A 95 -6.01 3.71 4.92
C ALA A 95 -6.46 4.07 6.35
N THR A 96 -6.58 3.08 7.23
CA THR A 96 -6.89 3.28 8.66
C THR A 96 -5.80 4.09 9.37
N GLU A 97 -4.53 3.81 9.07
CA GLU A 97 -3.42 4.56 9.67
C GLU A 97 -3.44 6.04 9.26
N ILE A 98 -3.64 6.29 7.97
CA ILE A 98 -3.78 7.65 7.44
C ILE A 98 -5.00 8.34 8.06
N ALA A 99 -6.13 7.64 8.19
CA ALA A 99 -7.34 8.17 8.80
C ALA A 99 -7.12 8.56 10.27
N ALA A 100 -6.51 7.67 11.05
CA ALA A 100 -6.22 7.89 12.46
C ALA A 100 -5.30 9.10 12.67
N GLN A 101 -4.26 9.24 11.82
CA GLN A 101 -3.35 10.40 11.85
C GLN A 101 -4.06 11.72 11.57
N ASN A 102 -5.13 11.71 10.78
CA ASN A 102 -5.92 12.89 10.41
C ASN A 102 -7.19 13.08 11.29
N GLY A 103 -7.33 12.31 12.37
CA GLY A 103 -8.47 12.40 13.28
C GLY A 103 -9.82 12.07 12.62
N ILE A 104 -9.83 11.09 11.72
CA ILE A 104 -11.00 10.59 11.00
C ILE A 104 -11.50 9.33 11.72
N SER A 105 -12.71 9.37 12.28
CA SER A 105 -13.28 8.24 13.04
C SER A 105 -14.00 7.22 12.16
N LYS A 106 -14.29 7.53 10.90
CA LYS A 106 -15.06 6.64 10.03
C LYS A 106 -14.57 6.68 8.58
N LEU A 107 -14.41 5.50 7.99
CA LEU A 107 -14.10 5.30 6.58
C LEU A 107 -15.18 4.45 5.91
N LYS A 108 -15.73 4.95 4.79
CA LYS A 108 -16.49 4.11 3.84
C LYS A 108 -15.60 3.74 2.67
N TYR A 109 -15.33 2.45 2.46
CA TYR A 109 -14.31 2.00 1.51
C TYR A 109 -14.84 1.08 0.41
N LYS A 110 -14.15 1.10 -0.74
CA LYS A 110 -14.30 0.15 -1.83
C LYS A 110 -12.93 -0.25 -2.35
N CYS A 111 -12.68 -1.56 -2.38
CA CYS A 111 -11.54 -2.13 -3.11
C CYS A 111 -11.94 -2.40 -4.56
N MET A 112 -11.06 -2.07 -5.49
CA MET A 112 -11.26 -2.28 -6.92
C MET A 112 -10.02 -2.96 -7.50
N PRO A 113 -10.20 -4.00 -8.34
CA PRO A 113 -9.10 -4.55 -9.11
C PRO A 113 -8.60 -3.49 -10.10
N LEU A 114 -7.28 -3.42 -10.26
CA LEU A 114 -6.58 -2.56 -11.22
C LEU A 114 -5.80 -3.42 -12.23
N GLU A 115 -5.21 -2.77 -13.22
CA GLU A 115 -4.35 -3.44 -14.20
C GLU A 115 -3.17 -4.16 -13.53
N HIS A 116 -2.68 -5.21 -14.19
CA HIS A 116 -1.58 -6.05 -13.72
C HIS A 116 -1.82 -6.66 -12.34
N ASN A 117 -3.08 -7.03 -12.04
CA ASN A 117 -3.54 -7.62 -10.78
C ASN A 117 -3.31 -6.77 -9.53
N ASN A 118 -3.01 -5.49 -9.68
CA ASN A 118 -2.94 -4.56 -8.55
C ASN A 118 -4.33 -4.37 -7.94
N VAL A 119 -4.40 -3.96 -6.68
CA VAL A 119 -5.66 -3.63 -6.02
C VAL A 119 -5.59 -2.19 -5.54
N GLY A 120 -6.54 -1.39 -6.00
CA GLY A 120 -6.78 -0.05 -5.50
C GLY A 120 -7.80 -0.08 -4.37
N LEU A 121 -7.61 0.78 -3.38
CA LEU A 121 -8.61 1.10 -2.38
C LEU A 121 -8.94 2.58 -2.50
N SER A 122 -10.24 2.86 -2.51
CA SER A 122 -10.80 4.20 -2.43
C SER A 122 -11.71 4.25 -1.21
N SER A 123 -11.42 5.14 -0.26
CA SER A 123 -12.29 5.37 0.89
C SER A 123 -12.62 6.84 1.08
N PHE A 124 -13.82 7.09 1.60
CA PHE A 124 -14.31 8.41 1.96
C PHE A 124 -14.26 8.56 3.47
N ALA A 125 -13.71 9.69 3.93
CA ALA A 125 -13.48 10.00 5.32
C ALA A 125 -14.66 10.75 5.94
N PHE A 126 -15.05 10.36 7.14
CA PHE A 126 -16.08 11.00 7.94
C PHE A 126 -15.62 11.09 9.39
N ARG A 127 -16.17 12.06 10.11
CA ARG A 127 -16.04 12.17 11.55
C ARG A 127 -17.45 12.00 12.13
N ASP A 128 -17.56 11.15 13.14
CA ASP A 128 -18.80 11.07 13.92
C ASP A 128 -18.94 12.41 14.66
N GLU A 129 -20.07 13.08 14.48
CA GLU A 129 -20.43 14.30 15.22
C GLU A 129 -20.76 14.00 16.68
#